data_AF-A0A7J9BU07-F1
#
_entry.id   AF-A0A7J9BU07-F1
#
_cell.length_a   1.000
_cell.length_b   1.000
_cell.length_c   1.000
_cell.angle_alpha   90.00
_cell.angle_beta   90.00
_cell.angle_gamma   90.00
#
_symmetry.space_group_name_H-M   'P 1'
#
loop_
_entity.id
_entity.type
_entity.pdbx_description
1 polymer ?
#
loop_
_entity_poly.entity_id
_entity_poly.type
_entity_poly.pdbx_seq_one_letter_code
_entity_poly.pdbx_strand_id
1 'polypeptide(L)'
;MKNYRSSKDFSDMHGLIMHTYYSDNADLRVDHLGLHKALCVLMGWNYSKPPDNSKAYRFLPADEAVSNQEDLIMWPPVVIVHNTITGKGKDGRMEGLGNKAMDSKLRELGFGSGKCKSMYGREGHLGITVVKFASDQSGLIDAVRLAEYFEKENRGRKAWSHLQPLTLGKDDDDKNPNLVKVDERNGEKKRIFYGYLGTVADLDKVDFDMRNKVVIESRREHKGPR
;
A
#
# COMPACT_ATOMS: atom_id res chain seq x y z
N MET A 1 -32.12 -3.34 24.95
CA MET A 1 -31.88 -3.55 23.50
C MET A 1 -30.71 -2.66 23.09
N LYS A 2 -29.58 -3.24 22.66
CA LYS A 2 -28.47 -2.46 22.10
C LYS A 2 -28.87 -2.03 20.69
N ASN A 3 -29.27 -0.77 20.51
CA ASN A 3 -29.49 -0.19 19.19
C ASN A 3 -28.12 0.06 18.54
N TYR A 4 -27.66 -0.90 17.74
CA TYR A 4 -26.49 -0.70 16.88
C TYR A 4 -26.89 0.25 15.75
N ARG A 5 -26.39 1.49 15.78
CA ARG A 5 -26.52 2.41 14.64
C ARG A 5 -25.62 1.90 13.51
N SER A 6 -26.21 1.77 12.32
CA SER A 6 -25.53 1.27 11.13
C SER A 6 -24.72 2.37 10.45
N SER A 7 -23.74 2.03 9.63
CA SER A 7 -23.01 3.00 8.80
C SER A 7 -23.93 3.80 7.87
N LYS A 8 -25.14 3.28 7.58
CA LYS A 8 -26.19 3.94 6.80
C LYS A 8 -26.90 5.10 7.54
N ASP A 9 -26.69 5.22 8.85
CA ASP A 9 -27.35 6.24 9.68
C ASP A 9 -26.62 7.59 9.67
N PHE A 10 -25.45 7.68 9.05
CA PHE A 10 -24.65 8.89 8.94
C PHE A 10 -24.65 9.42 7.51
N SER A 11 -25.08 10.67 7.33
CA SER A 11 -25.17 11.31 6.00
C SER A 11 -23.82 11.67 5.40
N ASP A 12 -22.80 11.88 6.24
CA ASP A 12 -21.44 12.21 5.82
C ASP A 12 -20.37 11.79 6.85
N MET A 13 -19.11 11.98 6.49
CA MET A 13 -17.95 11.72 7.35
C MET A 13 -17.94 12.58 8.62
N HIS A 14 -18.57 13.76 8.60
CA HIS A 14 -18.61 14.63 9.77
C HIS A 14 -19.52 14.06 10.85
N GLY A 15 -20.74 13.65 10.47
CA GLY A 15 -21.70 13.05 11.38
C GLY A 15 -21.17 11.76 12.00
N LEU A 16 -20.48 10.93 11.21
CA LEU A 16 -19.83 9.73 11.72
C LEU A 16 -18.74 10.07 12.75
N ILE A 17 -17.89 11.06 12.46
CA ILE A 17 -16.83 11.49 13.40
C ILE A 17 -17.39 12.11 14.69
N MET A 18 -18.46 12.90 14.59
CA MET A 18 -19.15 13.45 15.76
C MET A 18 -19.69 12.33 16.64
N HIS A 19 -20.30 11.30 16.03
CA HIS A 19 -20.80 10.15 16.78
C HIS A 19 -19.71 9.36 17.47
N THR A 20 -18.62 9.03 16.75
CA THR A 20 -17.53 8.22 17.30
C THR A 20 -16.80 8.94 18.44
N TYR A 21 -16.76 10.28 18.43
CA TYR A 21 -16.16 11.03 19.54
C TYR A 21 -17.10 11.25 20.74
N TYR A 22 -18.36 11.59 20.48
CA TYR A 22 -19.32 11.99 21.51
C TYR A 22 -20.29 10.91 21.96
N SER A 23 -20.19 9.68 21.44
CA SER A 23 -21.08 8.62 21.90
C SER A 23 -20.88 8.31 23.39
N ASP A 24 -21.98 8.35 24.14
CA ASP A 24 -22.03 8.11 25.59
C ASP A 24 -22.19 6.63 25.97
N ASN A 25 -22.12 5.72 24.99
CA ASN A 25 -22.15 4.29 25.26
C ASN A 25 -20.84 3.85 25.97
N ALA A 26 -20.90 3.72 27.29
CA ALA A 26 -19.77 3.34 28.14
C ALA A 26 -19.12 2.01 27.72
N ASP A 27 -19.93 1.02 27.31
CA ASP A 27 -19.46 -0.30 26.89
C ASP A 27 -18.57 -0.24 25.63
N LEU A 28 -18.78 0.77 24.77
CA LEU A 28 -18.12 0.90 23.46
C LEU A 28 -17.22 2.14 23.37
N ARG A 29 -16.97 2.82 24.50
CA ARG A 29 -16.28 4.12 24.49
C ARG A 29 -14.89 4.03 23.87
N VAL A 30 -14.13 3.00 24.22
CA VAL A 30 -12.77 2.77 23.68
C VAL A 30 -12.82 2.47 22.19
N ASP A 31 -13.75 1.60 21.75
CA ASP A 31 -13.92 1.25 20.34
C ASP A 31 -14.31 2.45 19.50
N HIS A 32 -15.22 3.29 20.00
CA HIS A 32 -15.66 4.51 19.32
C HIS A 32 -14.52 5.54 19.21
N LEU A 33 -13.75 5.77 20.27
CA LEU A 33 -12.59 6.67 20.22
C LEU A 33 -11.48 6.11 19.31
N GLY A 34 -11.29 4.79 19.30
CA GLY A 34 -10.40 4.10 18.37
C GLY A 34 -10.83 4.33 16.91
N LEU A 35 -12.11 4.15 16.61
CA LEU A 35 -12.66 4.40 15.28
C LEU A 35 -12.55 5.89 14.89
N HIS A 36 -12.82 6.81 15.81
CA HIS A 36 -12.62 8.25 15.60
C HIS A 36 -11.17 8.53 15.16
N LYS A 37 -10.19 8.03 15.91
CA LYS A 37 -8.77 8.20 15.61
C LYS A 37 -8.42 7.61 14.24
N ALA A 38 -8.87 6.40 13.96
CA ALA A 38 -8.61 5.73 12.67
C ALA A 38 -9.18 6.54 11.48
N LEU A 39 -10.43 6.99 11.57
CA LEU A 39 -11.05 7.82 10.53
C LEU A 39 -10.28 9.13 10.33
N CYS A 40 -9.91 9.81 11.41
CA CYS A 40 -9.12 11.03 11.32
C CYS A 40 -7.78 10.80 10.62
N VAL A 41 -7.03 9.75 11.00
CA VAL A 41 -5.75 9.43 10.36
C VAL A 41 -5.93 9.15 8.86
N LEU A 42 -6.92 8.34 8.48
CA LEU A 42 -7.19 8.03 7.08
C LEU A 42 -7.58 9.26 6.25
N MET A 43 -8.25 10.24 6.86
CA MET A 43 -8.64 11.47 6.18
C MET A 43 -7.57 12.57 6.24
N GLY A 44 -6.43 12.33 6.91
CA GLY A 44 -5.42 13.37 7.14
C GLY A 44 -5.90 14.48 8.09
N TRP A 45 -6.78 14.13 9.03
CA TRP A 45 -7.37 15.02 10.02
C TRP A 45 -6.69 14.86 11.39
N ASN A 46 -6.71 15.93 12.18
CA ASN A 46 -6.18 16.02 13.53
C ASN A 46 -7.12 15.36 14.54
N TYR A 47 -6.81 14.12 14.92
CA TYR A 47 -7.56 13.35 15.92
C TYR A 47 -7.43 13.88 17.36
N SER A 48 -6.47 14.75 17.64
CA SER A 48 -6.27 15.34 18.98
C SER A 48 -7.21 16.51 19.24
N LYS A 49 -7.88 17.04 18.20
CA LYS A 49 -8.91 18.07 18.34
C LYS A 49 -10.29 17.42 18.40
N PRO A 50 -11.12 17.73 19.41
CA PRO A 50 -12.51 17.32 19.42
C PRO A 50 -13.20 17.79 18.13
N PRO A 51 -13.98 16.93 17.46
CA PRO A 51 -14.74 17.36 16.31
C PRO A 51 -15.86 18.30 16.76
N ASP A 52 -16.09 19.37 16.01
CA ASP A 52 -17.09 20.38 16.32
C ASP A 52 -17.65 20.99 15.03
N ASN A 53 -18.56 21.96 15.17
CA ASN A 53 -19.12 22.65 14.02
C ASN A 53 -18.08 23.48 13.24
N SER A 54 -17.00 23.93 13.90
CA SER A 54 -15.92 24.70 13.24
C SER A 54 -15.08 23.84 12.31
N LYS A 55 -15.06 22.52 12.52
CA LYS A 55 -14.31 21.53 11.74
C LYS A 55 -12.79 21.76 11.79
N ALA A 56 -12.29 22.40 12.85
CA ALA A 56 -10.87 22.67 13.04
C ALA A 56 -10.00 21.41 13.09
N TYR A 57 -10.60 20.27 13.46
CA TYR A 57 -9.97 18.95 13.41
C TYR A 57 -9.57 18.53 11.99
N ARG A 58 -10.15 19.10 10.93
CA ARG A 58 -9.82 18.70 9.54
C ARG A 58 -8.47 19.22 9.04
N PHE A 59 -7.82 20.11 9.79
CA PHE A 59 -6.57 20.76 9.39
C PHE A 59 -5.39 20.11 10.11
N LEU A 60 -4.80 19.10 9.49
CA LEU A 60 -3.48 18.58 9.84
C LEU A 60 -2.47 19.05 8.78
N PRO A 61 -1.22 19.39 9.15
CA PRO A 61 -0.16 19.61 8.18
C PRO A 61 -0.02 18.43 7.22
N ALA A 62 0.22 18.71 5.94
CA ALA A 62 0.20 17.68 4.89
C ALA A 62 1.28 16.61 5.11
N ASP A 63 2.46 17.01 5.58
CA ASP A 63 3.56 16.11 5.94
C ASP A 63 3.21 15.21 7.12
N GLU A 64 2.55 15.75 8.15
CA GLU A 64 2.08 14.98 9.30
C GLU A 64 0.96 14.00 8.90
N ALA A 65 0.01 14.45 8.07
CA ALA A 65 -1.05 13.60 7.53
C ALA A 65 -0.48 12.42 6.74
N VAL A 66 0.45 12.68 5.81
CA VAL A 66 1.12 11.64 5.03
C VAL A 66 1.91 10.70 5.95
N SER A 67 2.67 11.24 6.90
CA SER A 67 3.44 10.43 7.86
C SER A 67 2.57 9.50 8.70
N ASN A 68 1.37 9.96 9.11
CA ASN A 68 0.43 9.15 9.87
C ASN A 68 -0.21 8.05 9.00
N GLN A 69 -0.51 8.34 7.73
CA GLN A 69 -1.06 7.34 6.79
C GLN A 69 -0.02 6.30 6.36
N GLU A 70 1.22 6.73 6.09
CA GLU A 70 2.33 5.84 5.74
C GLU A 70 2.77 4.96 6.92
N ASP A 71 2.38 5.33 8.13
CA ASP A 71 2.59 4.52 9.32
C ASP A 71 1.70 3.28 9.38
N LEU A 72 0.52 3.36 8.75
CA LEU A 72 -0.49 2.31 8.72
C LEU A 72 -0.16 1.32 7.60
N ILE A 73 0.53 0.25 7.97
CA ILE A 73 1.00 -0.79 7.05
C ILE A 73 0.05 -1.99 7.04
N MET A 74 0.07 -2.75 5.95
CA MET A 74 -0.57 -4.07 5.96
C MET A 74 0.29 -5.04 6.79
N TRP A 75 -0.38 -5.84 7.62
CA TRP A 75 0.20 -6.89 8.43
C TRP A 75 -0.42 -8.26 8.07
N PRO A 76 0.36 -9.31 7.76
CA PRO A 76 1.83 -9.36 7.74
C PRO A 76 2.46 -8.35 6.76
N PRO A 77 3.70 -7.87 7.01
CA PRO A 77 4.36 -6.86 6.19
C PRO A 77 4.46 -7.27 4.73
N VAL A 78 4.17 -6.33 3.83
CA VAL A 78 4.20 -6.55 2.39
C VAL A 78 4.92 -5.42 1.66
N VAL A 79 5.61 -5.76 0.58
CA VAL A 79 6.12 -4.78 -0.38
C VAL A 79 5.38 -4.96 -1.70
N ILE A 80 4.88 -3.86 -2.25
CA ILE A 80 4.24 -3.83 -3.56
C ILE A 80 5.30 -3.47 -4.58
N VAL A 81 5.47 -4.31 -5.60
CA VAL A 81 6.41 -4.13 -6.70
C VAL A 81 5.63 -3.94 -8.00
N HIS A 82 5.94 -2.87 -8.72
CA HIS A 82 5.31 -2.46 -9.97
C HIS A 82 6.21 -2.70 -11.18
N ASN A 83 5.64 -2.46 -12.36
CA ASN A 83 6.27 -2.64 -13.67
C ASN A 83 6.64 -4.10 -14.00
N THR A 84 5.83 -5.04 -13.52
CA THR A 84 6.09 -6.48 -13.67
C THR A 84 5.37 -7.15 -14.84
N ILE A 85 4.68 -6.40 -15.70
CA ILE A 85 4.20 -6.89 -17.01
C ILE A 85 5.43 -7.36 -17.83
N THR A 86 5.26 -8.22 -18.81
CA THR A 86 6.33 -8.62 -19.75
C THR A 86 5.90 -8.48 -21.20
N GLY A 87 4.61 -8.27 -21.43
CA GLY A 87 4.04 -8.09 -22.75
C GLY A 87 2.57 -8.50 -22.76
N LYS A 88 2.10 -8.83 -23.96
CA LYS A 88 0.73 -9.30 -24.21
C LYS A 88 0.80 -10.67 -24.88
N GLY A 89 0.08 -11.63 -24.32
CA GLY A 89 -0.03 -12.98 -24.87
C GLY A 89 -0.80 -13.00 -26.19
N LYS A 90 -0.75 -14.14 -26.88
CA LYS A 90 -1.44 -14.35 -28.17
C LYS A 90 -2.96 -14.22 -28.06
N ASP A 91 -3.51 -14.51 -26.90
CA ASP A 91 -4.95 -14.38 -26.58
C ASP A 91 -5.35 -12.94 -26.23
N GLY A 92 -4.42 -12.00 -26.29
CA GLY A 92 -4.63 -10.60 -25.95
C GLY A 92 -4.62 -10.31 -24.45
N ARG A 93 -4.35 -11.28 -23.57
CA ARG A 93 -4.20 -11.03 -22.14
C ARG A 93 -2.81 -10.50 -21.81
N MET A 94 -2.72 -9.63 -20.80
CA MET A 94 -1.45 -9.15 -20.29
C MET A 94 -0.69 -10.28 -19.61
N GLU A 95 0.58 -10.44 -19.98
CA GLU A 95 1.52 -11.35 -19.34
C GLU A 95 2.47 -10.56 -18.45
N GLY A 96 3.04 -11.22 -17.45
CA GLY A 96 3.99 -10.62 -16.53
C GLY A 96 4.81 -11.67 -15.79
N LEU A 97 5.75 -11.18 -14.98
CA LEU A 97 6.63 -12.02 -14.19
C LEU A 97 5.82 -12.76 -13.13
N GLY A 98 5.73 -14.09 -13.29
CA GLY A 98 5.12 -14.96 -12.31
C GLY A 98 5.92 -15.07 -11.01
N ASN A 99 5.28 -15.62 -9.97
CA ASN A 99 5.83 -15.70 -8.60
C ASN A 99 7.27 -16.21 -8.54
N LYS A 100 7.55 -17.38 -9.15
CA LYS A 100 8.90 -18.00 -9.11
C LYS A 100 9.99 -17.17 -9.80
N ALA A 101 9.63 -16.48 -10.88
CA ALA A 101 10.55 -15.60 -11.60
C ALA A 101 10.86 -14.37 -10.76
N MET A 102 9.84 -13.76 -10.12
CA MET A 102 10.03 -12.66 -9.19
C MET A 102 10.83 -13.07 -7.95
N ASP A 103 10.57 -14.24 -7.36
CA ASP A 103 11.35 -14.76 -6.22
C ASP A 103 12.84 -14.90 -6.59
N SER A 104 13.14 -15.41 -7.78
CA SER A 104 14.52 -15.52 -8.26
C SER A 104 15.15 -14.14 -8.49
N LYS A 105 14.41 -13.19 -9.08
CA LYS A 105 14.90 -11.81 -9.28
C LYS A 105 15.18 -11.10 -7.96
N LEU A 106 14.31 -11.21 -6.97
CA LEU A 106 14.56 -10.61 -5.66
C LEU A 106 15.74 -11.28 -4.94
N ARG A 107 15.89 -12.60 -5.05
CA ARG A 107 17.05 -13.32 -4.51
C ARG A 107 18.37 -12.88 -5.16
N GLU A 108 18.38 -12.67 -6.47
CA GLU A 108 19.53 -12.08 -7.20
C GLU A 108 19.90 -10.69 -6.68
N LEU A 109 18.92 -9.90 -6.23
CA LEU A 109 19.11 -8.59 -5.60
C LEU A 109 19.47 -8.65 -4.11
N GLY A 110 19.58 -9.85 -3.52
CA GLY A 110 19.89 -10.05 -2.10
C GLY A 110 18.67 -10.10 -1.16
N PHE A 111 17.45 -10.25 -1.70
CA PHE A 111 16.19 -10.30 -0.95
C PHE A 111 15.49 -11.65 -1.13
N GLY A 112 15.71 -12.58 -0.19
CA GLY A 112 15.20 -13.96 -0.30
C GLY A 112 14.14 -14.38 0.72
N SER A 113 13.81 -13.54 1.70
CA SER A 113 12.92 -13.92 2.81
C SER A 113 11.43 -13.73 2.52
N GLY A 114 11.08 -12.90 1.55
CA GLY A 114 9.70 -12.67 1.11
C GLY A 114 9.21 -13.70 0.10
N LYS A 115 7.89 -13.91 0.04
CA LYS A 115 7.21 -14.74 -0.96
C LYS A 115 6.45 -13.87 -1.96
N CYS A 116 6.76 -14.01 -3.25
CA CYS A 116 6.10 -13.25 -4.31
C CYS A 116 4.73 -13.82 -4.67
N LYS A 117 3.77 -12.92 -4.89
CA LYS A 117 2.44 -13.20 -5.43
C LYS A 117 2.10 -12.15 -6.49
N SER A 118 2.07 -12.56 -7.75
CA SER A 118 1.67 -11.71 -8.88
C SER A 118 0.16 -11.49 -8.87
N MET A 119 -0.28 -10.26 -9.15
CA MET A 119 -1.69 -9.87 -9.16
C MET A 119 -2.29 -9.99 -10.57
N TYR A 120 -3.52 -10.50 -10.64
CA TYR A 120 -4.24 -10.75 -11.88
C TYR A 120 -5.65 -10.16 -11.84
N GLY A 121 -6.13 -9.69 -12.98
CA GLY A 121 -7.51 -9.28 -13.21
C GLY A 121 -8.08 -9.93 -14.46
N ARG A 122 -9.20 -9.40 -14.96
CA ARG A 122 -9.90 -9.93 -16.13
C ARG A 122 -9.02 -9.99 -17.38
N GLU A 123 -8.21 -8.95 -17.59
CA GLU A 123 -7.33 -8.79 -18.75
C GLU A 123 -5.94 -9.41 -18.56
N GLY A 124 -5.74 -10.26 -17.54
CA GLY A 124 -4.46 -10.90 -17.23
C GLY A 124 -3.68 -10.20 -16.12
N HIS A 125 -2.35 -10.21 -16.22
CA HIS A 125 -1.44 -9.70 -15.20
C HIS A 125 -1.58 -8.17 -15.02
N LEU A 126 -1.66 -7.70 -13.77
CA LEU A 126 -1.90 -6.28 -13.44
C LEU A 126 -0.64 -5.41 -13.37
N GLY A 127 0.51 -5.92 -13.81
CA GLY A 127 1.81 -5.27 -13.61
C GLY A 127 2.25 -5.08 -12.15
N ILE A 128 1.62 -5.81 -11.22
CA ILE A 128 1.87 -5.73 -9.78
C ILE A 128 2.26 -7.11 -9.25
N THR A 129 3.31 -7.15 -8.44
CA THR A 129 3.70 -8.29 -7.62
C THR A 129 3.75 -7.86 -6.16
N VAL A 130 3.07 -8.60 -5.30
CA VAL A 130 3.11 -8.39 -3.86
C VAL A 130 4.10 -9.36 -3.24
N VAL A 131 5.05 -8.85 -2.46
CA VAL A 131 6.03 -9.65 -1.72
C VAL A 131 5.57 -9.70 -0.27
N LYS A 132 5.16 -10.87 0.20
CA LYS A 132 4.70 -11.08 1.57
C LYS A 132 5.84 -11.58 2.46
N PHE A 133 6.02 -10.96 3.61
CA PHE A 133 7.05 -11.35 4.59
C PHE A 133 6.45 -12.10 5.78
N ALA A 134 7.33 -12.59 6.66
CA ALA A 134 6.92 -13.21 7.91
C ALA A 134 6.13 -12.23 8.79
N SER A 135 5.18 -12.75 9.57
CA SER A 135 4.30 -11.96 10.44
C SER A 135 4.96 -11.65 11.78
N ASP A 136 6.22 -11.20 11.74
CA ASP A 136 7.05 -10.94 12.90
C ASP A 136 8.00 -9.76 12.64
N GLN A 137 8.81 -9.43 13.64
CA GLN A 137 9.74 -8.30 13.57
C GLN A 137 10.79 -8.45 12.46
N SER A 138 11.27 -9.68 12.23
CA SER A 138 12.25 -9.94 11.18
C SER A 138 11.65 -9.71 9.79
N GLY A 139 10.40 -10.14 9.59
CA GLY A 139 9.65 -9.88 8.37
C GLY A 139 9.41 -8.39 8.11
N LEU A 140 9.15 -7.60 9.16
CA LEU A 140 9.03 -6.15 9.03
C LEU A 140 10.37 -5.50 8.64
N ILE A 141 11.47 -5.88 9.29
CA ILE A 141 12.81 -5.37 8.97
C ILE A 141 13.16 -5.67 7.51
N ASP A 142 12.92 -6.89 7.04
CA ASP A 142 13.20 -7.29 5.67
C ASP A 142 12.32 -6.55 4.65
N ALA A 143 11.02 -6.38 4.95
CA ALA A 143 10.11 -5.62 4.11
C ALA A 143 10.55 -4.15 3.99
N VAL A 144 10.93 -3.52 5.10
CA VAL A 144 11.45 -2.14 5.12
C VAL A 144 12.75 -2.04 4.33
N ARG A 145 13.68 -2.99 4.50
CA ARG A 145 14.95 -3.01 3.77
C ARG A 145 14.74 -3.10 2.25
N LEU A 146 13.78 -3.91 1.79
CA LEU A 146 13.44 -3.99 0.36
C LEU A 146 12.80 -2.69 -0.14
N ALA A 147 11.88 -2.09 0.61
CA ALA A 147 11.28 -0.80 0.24
C ALA A 147 12.34 0.33 0.17
N GLU A 148 13.26 0.39 1.14
CA GLU A 148 14.36 1.35 1.15
C GLU A 148 15.34 1.14 -0.01
N TYR A 149 15.58 -0.10 -0.43
CA TYR A 149 16.39 -0.38 -1.60
C TYR A 149 15.81 0.28 -2.86
N PHE A 150 14.50 0.17 -3.07
CA PHE A 150 13.83 0.86 -4.17
C PHE A 150 13.87 2.38 -4.01
N GLU A 151 13.62 2.91 -2.81
CA GLU A 151 13.65 4.35 -2.57
C GLU A 151 15.03 4.97 -2.84
N LYS A 152 16.11 4.32 -2.38
CA LYS A 152 17.50 4.77 -2.60
C LYS A 152 17.88 4.87 -4.08
N GLU A 153 17.28 4.03 -4.91
CA GLU A 153 17.44 4.02 -6.36
C GLU A 153 16.48 4.99 -7.07
N ASN A 154 15.74 5.82 -6.33
CA ASN A 154 14.65 6.68 -6.81
C ASN A 154 13.55 5.88 -7.56
N ARG A 155 13.22 4.70 -7.04
CA ARG A 155 12.22 3.76 -7.58
C ARG A 155 11.13 3.41 -6.56
N GLY A 156 10.92 4.28 -5.58
CA GLY A 156 9.87 4.11 -4.58
C GLY A 156 8.49 4.57 -5.05
N ARG A 157 7.57 4.70 -4.09
CA ARG A 157 6.15 5.05 -4.31
C ARG A 157 6.01 6.32 -5.15
N LYS A 158 6.69 7.40 -4.73
CA LYS A 158 6.59 8.70 -5.40
C LYS A 158 7.06 8.59 -6.84
N ALA A 159 8.20 7.97 -7.09
CA ALA A 159 8.73 7.81 -8.43
C ALA A 159 7.76 7.04 -9.36
N TRP A 160 7.15 5.96 -8.86
CA TRP A 160 6.14 5.22 -9.62
C TRP A 160 4.90 6.06 -9.93
N SER A 161 4.38 6.81 -8.95
CA SER A 161 3.18 7.65 -9.15
C SER A 161 3.37 8.71 -10.25
N HIS A 162 4.59 9.23 -10.43
CA HIS A 162 4.88 10.18 -11.52
C HIS A 162 4.89 9.52 -12.91
N LEU A 163 5.08 8.19 -12.98
CA LEU A 163 5.15 7.43 -14.23
C LEU A 163 3.80 6.83 -14.64
N GLN A 164 2.87 6.60 -13.71
CA GLN A 164 1.56 6.02 -14.02
C GLN A 164 0.75 6.75 -15.10
N PRO A 165 0.75 8.10 -15.20
CA PRO A 165 0.09 8.79 -16.31
C PRO A 165 0.68 8.46 -17.70
N LEU A 166 1.89 7.88 -17.76
CA LEU A 166 2.63 7.59 -18.99
C LEU A 166 2.50 6.13 -19.46
N THR A 167 2.11 5.20 -18.58
CA THR A 167 2.06 3.74 -18.85
C THR A 167 0.70 3.22 -19.29
N LEU A 168 -0.35 4.07 -19.25
CA LEU A 168 -1.68 3.69 -19.72
C LEU A 168 -1.75 3.73 -21.25
N GLY A 169 -1.42 2.60 -21.89
CA GLY A 169 -1.91 2.29 -23.24
C GLY A 169 -1.04 2.71 -24.42
N LYS A 170 0.30 2.64 -24.32
CA LYS A 170 1.17 2.82 -25.50
C LYS A 170 2.09 1.62 -25.70
N ASP A 171 2.22 1.20 -26.96
CA ASP A 171 3.19 0.21 -27.44
C ASP A 171 4.67 0.64 -27.25
N ASP A 172 4.92 1.74 -26.53
CA ASP A 172 6.20 2.45 -26.43
C ASP A 172 6.83 2.39 -25.02
N ASP A 173 6.23 1.67 -24.07
CA ASP A 173 6.80 1.42 -22.73
C ASP A 173 8.23 0.85 -22.83
N ASP A 174 8.43 0.00 -23.84
CA ASP A 174 9.68 -0.67 -24.16
C ASP A 174 10.80 0.26 -24.67
N LYS A 175 10.46 1.53 -24.95
CA LYS A 175 11.40 2.60 -25.31
C LYS A 175 11.57 3.62 -24.19
N ASN A 176 10.77 3.55 -23.12
CA ASN A 176 10.87 4.47 -22.00
C ASN A 176 12.06 4.07 -21.10
N PRO A 177 13.10 4.92 -20.98
CA PRO A 177 14.31 4.60 -20.20
C PRO A 177 14.03 4.51 -18.68
N ASN A 178 12.87 4.99 -18.21
CA ASN A 178 12.44 4.84 -16.83
C ASN A 178 11.76 3.49 -16.57
N LEU A 179 11.32 2.77 -17.60
CA LEU A 179 10.64 1.48 -17.45
C LEU A 179 11.53 0.30 -17.86
N VAL A 180 12.44 0.53 -18.80
CA VAL A 180 13.32 -0.51 -19.34
C VAL A 180 14.73 0.06 -19.51
N LYS A 181 15.73 -0.66 -18.99
CA LYS A 181 17.13 -0.46 -19.32
C LYS A 181 17.52 -1.42 -20.43
N VAL A 182 18.23 -0.93 -21.42
CA VAL A 182 18.86 -1.76 -22.45
C VAL A 182 20.32 -1.95 -22.05
N ASP A 183 20.76 -3.19 -21.93
CA ASP A 183 22.16 -3.50 -21.71
C ASP A 183 22.94 -3.17 -22.99
N GLU A 184 23.90 -2.24 -22.88
CA GLU A 184 24.65 -1.71 -24.03
C GLU A 184 25.52 -2.77 -24.72
N ARG A 185 25.85 -3.87 -24.04
CA ARG A 185 26.77 -4.89 -24.56
C ARG A 185 26.09 -5.94 -25.42
N ASN A 186 24.87 -6.35 -25.04
CA ASN A 186 24.15 -7.44 -25.70
C ASN A 186 22.75 -7.03 -26.19
N GLY A 187 22.31 -5.80 -25.94
CA GLY A 187 20.99 -5.30 -26.30
C GLY A 187 19.84 -5.87 -25.45
N GLU A 188 20.15 -6.59 -24.36
CA GLU A 188 19.16 -7.22 -23.51
C GLU A 188 18.35 -6.16 -22.76
N LYS A 189 17.02 -6.22 -22.91
CA LYS A 189 16.09 -5.34 -22.20
C LYS A 189 15.83 -5.87 -20.79
N LYS A 190 16.14 -5.08 -19.78
CA LYS A 190 15.86 -5.36 -18.37
C LYS A 190 14.88 -4.33 -17.83
N ARG A 191 13.74 -4.82 -17.32
CA ARG A 191 12.73 -3.96 -16.70
C ARG A 191 13.25 -3.33 -15.40
N ILE A 192 12.87 -2.07 -15.19
CA ILE A 192 13.11 -1.34 -13.96
C ILE A 192 11.91 -1.54 -13.05
N PHE A 193 12.10 -2.23 -11.93
CA PHE A 193 11.05 -2.37 -10.94
C PHE A 193 11.00 -1.19 -9.98
N TYR A 194 9.78 -0.87 -9.57
CA TYR A 194 9.48 0.14 -8.56
C TYR A 194 8.82 -0.55 -7.38
N GLY A 195 9.22 -0.23 -6.16
CA GLY A 195 8.67 -0.93 -5.01
C GLY A 195 8.61 -0.09 -3.75
N TYR A 196 7.64 -0.40 -2.91
CA TYR A 196 7.39 0.34 -1.67
C TYR A 196 6.61 -0.52 -0.67
N LEU A 197 6.70 -0.17 0.61
CA LEU A 197 5.95 -0.84 1.68
C LEU A 197 4.45 -0.62 1.49
N GLY A 198 3.67 -1.70 1.51
CA GLY A 198 2.23 -1.66 1.33
C GLY A 198 1.53 -1.05 2.54
N THR A 199 0.70 -0.03 2.29
CA THR A 199 -0.04 0.69 3.33
C THR A 199 -1.54 0.50 3.15
N VAL A 200 -2.32 1.06 4.07
CA VAL A 200 -3.79 1.11 3.94
C VAL A 200 -4.27 1.71 2.61
N ALA A 201 -3.50 2.60 2.00
CA ALA A 201 -3.80 3.21 0.70
C ALA A 201 -3.61 2.27 -0.50
N ASP A 202 -3.13 1.04 -0.28
CA ASP A 202 -2.91 0.06 -1.34
C ASP A 202 -3.81 -1.19 -1.23
N LEU A 203 -4.80 -1.18 -0.33
CA LEU A 203 -5.74 -2.30 -0.21
C LEU A 203 -6.49 -2.57 -1.53
N ASP A 204 -6.61 -1.57 -2.39
CA ASP A 204 -7.16 -1.66 -3.75
C ASP A 204 -6.27 -2.44 -4.73
N LYS A 205 -4.97 -2.55 -4.46
CA LYS A 205 -3.96 -3.18 -5.34
C LYS A 205 -3.74 -4.68 -5.06
N VAL A 206 -4.32 -5.18 -3.97
CA VAL A 206 -4.22 -6.60 -3.58
C VAL A 206 -5.53 -7.32 -3.85
N ASP A 207 -5.46 -8.64 -4.02
CA ASP A 207 -6.66 -9.45 -4.23
C ASP A 207 -7.54 -9.55 -2.98
N PHE A 208 -8.78 -9.99 -3.20
CA PHE A 208 -9.81 -10.09 -2.16
C PHE A 208 -9.38 -11.01 -1.01
N ASP A 209 -8.74 -12.13 -1.32
CA ASP A 209 -8.24 -13.08 -0.31
C ASP A 209 -7.22 -12.43 0.62
N MET A 210 -6.29 -11.66 0.04
CA MET A 210 -5.31 -10.93 0.81
C MET A 210 -5.95 -9.81 1.62
N ARG A 211 -6.83 -9.01 1.00
CA ARG A 211 -7.54 -7.90 1.68
C ARG A 211 -8.28 -8.37 2.93
N ASN A 212 -8.88 -9.56 2.91
CA ASN A 212 -9.60 -10.11 4.07
C ASN A 212 -8.71 -10.69 5.16
N LYS A 213 -7.44 -10.98 4.85
CA LYS A 213 -6.49 -11.60 5.79
C LYS A 213 -5.50 -10.60 6.37
N VAL A 214 -5.32 -9.44 5.75
CA VAL A 214 -4.43 -8.40 6.26
C VAL A 214 -5.10 -7.63 7.38
N VAL A 215 -4.32 -7.32 8.41
CA VAL A 215 -4.65 -6.34 9.44
C VAL A 215 -3.93 -5.04 9.08
N ILE A 216 -4.49 -3.89 9.45
CA ILE A 216 -3.79 -2.61 9.33
C ILE A 216 -3.20 -2.28 10.70
N GLU A 217 -1.87 -2.18 10.76
CA GLU A 217 -1.13 -1.95 12.00
C GLU A 217 -0.18 -0.76 11.86
N SER A 218 0.12 -0.09 12.96
CA SER A 218 1.15 0.96 12.98
C SER A 218 2.52 0.31 12.97
N ARG A 219 3.36 0.67 12.00
CA ARG A 219 4.77 0.22 11.99
C ARG A 219 5.58 0.74 13.19
N ARG A 220 5.12 1.80 13.89
CA ARG A 220 5.79 2.33 15.10
C ARG A 220 5.60 1.43 16.29
N GLU A 221 4.46 0.72 16.38
CA GLU A 221 4.17 -0.22 17.46
C GLU A 221 5.08 -1.45 17.43
N HIS A 222 5.61 -1.76 16.25
CA HIS A 222 6.60 -2.82 16.02
C HIS A 222 8.05 -2.32 16.09
N LYS A 223 8.32 -1.06 16.39
CA LYS A 223 9.69 -0.68 16.74
C LYS A 223 9.94 -1.25 18.14
N GLY A 224 10.82 -2.26 18.23
CA GLY A 224 11.30 -2.77 19.51
C GLY A 224 11.74 -1.63 20.44
N PRO A 225 11.76 -1.84 21.77
CA PRO A 225 12.11 -0.79 22.72
C PRO A 225 13.42 -0.13 22.31
N ARG A 226 13.40 1.21 22.25
CA ARG A 226 14.58 2.04 21.96
C ARG A 226 15.67 1.84 23.00
#